data_AF-A0A836U269-F1
#
_entry.id   AF-A0A836U269-F1
#
_cell.length_a   1.000
_cell.length_b   1.000
_cell.length_c   1.000
_cell.angle_alpha   90.00
_cell.angle_beta   90.00
_cell.angle_gamma   90.00
#
_symmetry.space_group_name_H-M   'P 1'
#
loop_
_entity.id
_entity.type
_entity.pdbx_description
1 polymer ?
#
loop_
_entity_poly.entity_id
_entity_poly.type
_entity_poly.pdbx_seq_one_letter_code
_entity_poly.pdbx_strand_id
1 'polypeptide(L)'
;MSLTREEWAERYRVEDTPWNHGDPHPEVRRLLAAGEFPFPESGRRALVPGCGPGHDACAIARAGFHVTGIDYTREAQALGAA
;
A
#
# COMPACT_ATOMS: atom_id res chain seq x y z
N MET A 1 -2.77 20.62 11.48
CA MET A 1 -2.02 21.03 10.27
C MET A 1 -1.69 19.76 9.50
N SER A 2 -1.79 19.78 8.18
CA SER A 2 -1.31 18.66 7.33
C SER A 2 0.19 18.81 7.11
N LEU A 3 0.91 17.70 7.06
CA LEU A 3 2.30 17.68 6.60
C LEU A 3 2.36 18.01 5.11
N THR A 4 3.42 18.70 4.71
CA THR A 4 3.82 18.97 3.32
C THR A 4 4.43 17.72 2.69
N ARG A 5 4.60 17.76 1.36
CA ARG A 5 5.27 16.70 0.60
C ARG A 5 6.68 16.42 1.10
N GLU A 6 7.44 17.47 1.42
CA GLU A 6 8.84 17.36 1.85
C GLU A 6 8.94 16.75 3.26
N GLU A 7 8.02 17.12 4.17
CA GLU A 7 7.96 16.52 5.51
C GLU A 7 7.59 15.03 5.45
N TRP A 8 6.70 14.61 4.54
CA TRP A 8 6.44 13.19 4.29
C TRP A 8 7.67 12.48 3.72
N ALA A 9 8.38 13.12 2.79
CA ALA A 9 9.56 12.54 2.15
C ALA A 9 10.70 12.31 3.16
N GLU A 10 10.91 13.26 4.07
CA GLU A 10 11.90 13.14 5.14
C GLU A 10 11.58 11.98 6.08
N ARG A 11 10.33 11.82 6.51
CA ARG A 11 9.93 10.69 7.36
C ARG A 11 10.25 9.33 6.73
N TYR A 12 10.01 9.18 5.43
CA TYR A 12 10.39 7.97 4.71
C TYR A 12 11.91 7.79 4.61
N ARG A 13 12.68 8.86 4.40
CA ARG A 13 14.16 8.81 4.33
C ARG A 13 14.81 8.39 5.64
N VAL A 14 14.29 8.87 6.76
CA VAL A 14 14.84 8.55 8.11
C VAL A 14 14.13 7.36 8.76
N GLU A 15 13.24 6.67 8.02
CA GLU A 15 12.45 5.53 8.50
C GLU A 15 11.58 5.82 9.73
N ASP A 16 11.20 7.10 9.95
CA ASP A 16 10.18 7.48 10.94
C ASP A 16 8.77 7.16 10.40
N THR A 17 8.50 5.87 10.26
CA THR A 17 7.26 5.34 9.70
C THR A 17 6.55 4.43 10.69
N PRO A 18 6.04 4.94 11.83
CA PRO A 18 5.39 4.11 12.86
C PRO A 18 4.10 3.41 12.38
N TRP A 19 3.53 3.87 11.26
CA TRP A 19 2.40 3.23 10.58
C TRP A 19 2.81 2.10 9.63
N ASN A 20 4.09 1.96 9.30
CA ASN A 20 4.57 0.89 8.43
C ASN A 20 4.80 -0.39 9.24
N HIS A 21 3.98 -1.41 8.98
CA HIS A 21 4.06 -2.70 9.66
C HIS A 21 4.94 -3.74 8.94
N GLY A 22 5.50 -3.40 7.76
CA GLY A 22 6.40 -4.28 7.01
C GLY A 22 5.73 -5.46 6.27
N ASP A 23 4.42 -5.65 6.43
CA ASP A 23 3.61 -6.70 5.79
C ASP A 23 2.22 -6.12 5.44
N PRO A 24 1.45 -6.73 4.53
CA PRO A 24 0.07 -6.31 4.28
C PRO A 24 -0.76 -6.39 5.56
N HIS A 25 -1.74 -5.51 5.67
CA HIS A 25 -2.65 -5.49 6.80
C HIS A 25 -3.30 -6.89 7.00
N PRO A 26 -3.38 -7.43 8.23
CA PRO A 26 -3.87 -8.78 8.47
C PRO A 26 -5.26 -9.05 7.87
N GLU A 27 -6.14 -8.06 7.92
CA GLU A 27 -7.48 -8.17 7.34
C GLU A 27 -7.48 -8.25 5.80
N VAL A 28 -6.57 -7.56 5.12
CA VAL A 28 -6.38 -7.69 3.66
C VAL A 28 -6.00 -9.13 3.33
N ARG A 29 -5.04 -9.70 4.06
CA ARG A 29 -4.63 -11.11 3.89
C ARG A 29 -5.79 -12.07 4.14
N ARG A 30 -6.57 -11.85 5.21
CA ARG A 30 -7.72 -12.70 5.57
C ARG A 30 -8.77 -12.70 4.46
N LEU A 31 -9.17 -11.52 3.99
CA LEU A 31 -10.18 -11.36 2.93
C LEU A 31 -9.73 -11.96 1.60
N LEU A 32 -8.45 -11.79 1.22
CA LEU A 32 -7.89 -12.40 0.01
C LEU A 32 -7.88 -13.93 0.10
N ALA A 33 -7.47 -14.50 1.24
CA ALA A 33 -7.41 -15.94 1.45
C ALA A 33 -8.81 -16.59 1.48
N ALA A 34 -9.81 -15.91 2.03
CA ALA A 34 -11.18 -16.39 2.08
C ALA A 34 -11.93 -16.22 0.75
N GLY A 35 -11.38 -15.48 -0.22
CA GLY A 35 -12.11 -15.08 -1.43
C GLY A 35 -13.25 -14.09 -1.15
N GLU A 36 -13.25 -13.48 0.04
CA GLU A 36 -14.28 -12.54 0.52
C GLU A 36 -13.91 -11.08 0.22
N PHE A 37 -12.77 -10.84 -0.42
CA PHE A 37 -12.35 -9.47 -0.71
C PHE A 37 -13.39 -8.79 -1.61
N PRO A 38 -14.01 -7.67 -1.17
CA PRO A 38 -15.21 -7.13 -1.80
C PRO A 38 -14.90 -6.53 -3.17
N PHE A 39 -15.10 -7.29 -4.24
CA PHE A 39 -14.83 -6.83 -5.60
C PHE A 39 -15.80 -7.38 -6.65
N PRO A 40 -16.03 -6.63 -7.74
CA PRO A 40 -16.85 -7.09 -8.86
C PRO A 40 -16.22 -8.30 -9.56
N GLU A 41 -17.07 -9.23 -10.03
CA GLU A 41 -16.66 -10.47 -10.71
C GLU A 41 -15.83 -10.21 -11.98
N SER A 42 -16.03 -9.06 -12.62
CA SER A 42 -15.29 -8.61 -13.79
C SER A 42 -14.57 -7.28 -13.54
N GLY A 43 -13.40 -7.10 -14.17
CA GLY A 43 -12.65 -5.84 -14.09
C GLY A 43 -11.98 -5.59 -12.73
N ARG A 44 -11.32 -6.61 -12.16
CA ARG A 44 -10.57 -6.60 -10.89
C ARG A 44 -9.50 -5.50 -10.84
N ARG A 45 -9.90 -4.29 -10.47
CA ARG A 45 -9.04 -3.11 -10.34
C ARG A 45 -9.12 -2.57 -8.91
N ALA A 46 -7.98 -2.16 -8.36
CA ALA A 46 -7.92 -1.55 -7.04
C ALA A 46 -7.06 -0.27 -7.06
N LEU A 47 -7.43 0.71 -6.24
CA LEU A 47 -6.64 1.91 -5.95
C LEU A 47 -6.26 1.89 -4.47
N VAL A 48 -4.97 2.04 -4.18
CA VAL A 48 -4.44 2.17 -2.81
C VAL A 48 -3.84 3.57 -2.64
N PRO A 49 -4.60 4.55 -2.12
CA PRO A 49 -4.09 5.89 -1.87
C PRO A 49 -3.28 5.93 -0.57
N GLY A 50 -2.16 6.66 -0.57
CA GLY A 50 -1.20 6.63 0.53
C GLY A 50 -0.61 5.23 0.71
N CYS A 51 -0.22 4.57 -0.38
CA CYS A 51 0.19 3.17 -0.34
C CYS A 51 1.49 2.92 0.44
N GLY A 52 2.25 3.95 0.80
CA GLY A 52 3.52 3.81 1.46
C GLY A 52 4.47 2.90 0.66
N PRO A 53 5.14 1.94 1.33
CA PRO A 53 5.96 0.92 0.67
C PRO A 53 5.20 -0.03 -0.26
N GLY A 54 3.87 -0.03 -0.22
CA GLY A 54 3.02 -0.78 -1.15
C GLY A 54 2.65 -2.18 -0.70
N HIS A 55 2.82 -2.55 0.57
CA HIS A 55 2.54 -3.92 1.06
C HIS A 55 1.14 -4.43 0.67
N ASP A 56 0.08 -3.68 0.99
CA ASP A 56 -1.29 -4.03 0.62
C ASP A 56 -1.51 -4.02 -0.89
N ALA A 57 -0.97 -3.01 -1.58
CA ALA A 57 -1.10 -2.90 -3.04
C ALA A 57 -0.49 -4.11 -3.76
N CYS A 58 0.69 -4.56 -3.32
CA CYS A 58 1.36 -5.74 -3.85
C CYS A 58 0.62 -7.03 -3.51
N ALA A 59 0.08 -7.17 -2.29
CA ALA A 59 -0.71 -8.34 -1.92
C ALA A 59 -1.98 -8.48 -2.77
N ILE A 60 -2.70 -7.37 -2.96
CA ILE A 60 -3.89 -7.32 -3.81
C ILE A 60 -3.51 -7.61 -5.27
N ALA A 61 -2.39 -7.07 -5.77
CA ALA A 61 -1.91 -7.36 -7.13
C ALA A 61 -1.59 -8.85 -7.33
N ARG A 62 -0.91 -9.47 -6.35
CA ARG A 62 -0.59 -10.91 -6.36
C ARG A 62 -1.85 -11.79 -6.35
N ALA A 63 -2.98 -11.29 -5.84
CA ALA A 63 -4.27 -11.96 -5.90
C ALA A 63 -4.99 -11.81 -7.27
N GLY A 64 -4.32 -11.26 -8.28
CA GLY A 64 -4.83 -11.15 -9.66
C GLY A 64 -5.55 -9.85 -9.98
N PHE A 65 -5.35 -8.80 -9.18
CA PHE A 65 -5.90 -7.48 -9.43
C PHE A 65 -4.94 -6.61 -10.24
N HIS A 66 -5.50 -5.75 -11.10
CA HIS A 66 -4.76 -4.62 -11.66
C HIS A 66 -4.80 -3.46 -10.67
N VAL A 67 -3.69 -3.26 -9.95
CA VAL A 67 -3.61 -2.32 -8.83
C VAL A 67 -2.87 -1.06 -9.22
N THR A 68 -3.40 0.09 -8.81
CA THR A 68 -2.70 1.37 -8.81
C THR A 68 -2.43 1.80 -7.37
N GLY A 69 -1.18 1.88 -6.96
CA GLY A 69 -0.75 2.50 -5.70
C GLY A 69 -0.33 3.94 -5.95
N ILE A 70 -0.75 4.86 -5.09
CA ILE A 70 -0.33 6.27 -5.14
C ILE A 70 0.16 6.67 -3.77
N ASP A 71 1.33 7.29 -3.71
CA ASP A 71 1.84 7.97 -2.52
C ASP A 71 2.25 9.39 -2.88
N TYR A 72 2.35 10.27 -1.89
CA TYR A 72 2.61 11.69 -2.10
C TYR A 72 4.07 11.96 -2.50
N THR A 73 4.97 11.04 -2.14
CA THR A 73 6.42 11.14 -2.33
C THR A 73 6.96 9.88 -2.99
N ARG A 74 8.14 9.94 -3.62
CA ARG A 74 8.74 8.74 -4.24
C ARG A 74 9.49 7.89 -3.22
N GLU A 75 9.94 8.52 -2.15
CA GLU A 75 10.68 7.98 -1.02
C GLU A 75 9.95 6.82 -0.34
N ALA A 76 8.61 6.86 -0.33
CA ALA A 76 7.77 5.76 0.11
C ALA A 76 8.13 4.40 -0.55
N GLN A 77 8.49 4.43 -1.84
CA GLN A 77 8.82 3.22 -2.61
C GLN A 77 10.17 2.62 -2.23
N ALA A 78 11.10 3.42 -1.69
CA ALA A 78 12.44 2.95 -1.32
C ALA A 78 12.40 1.91 -0.19
N LEU A 79 11.39 1.98 0.67
CA LEU A 79 11.18 1.03 1.77
C LEU A 79 10.54 -0.30 1.31
N GLY A 80 9.93 -0.32 0.12
CA GLY A 80 9.25 -1.50 -0.42
C GLY A 80 10.14 -2.40 -1.28
N ALA A 81 11.39 -1.98 -1.54
CA ALA A 81 12.34 -2.71 -2.36
C ALA A 81 13.10 -3.77 -1.53
N ALA A 82 12.44 -4.88 -1.24
CA ALA A 82 13.05 -6.12 -0.73
C ALA A 82 12.42 -7.35 -1.39
#